data_AF-A0A3M0CWU5-F1
#
_entry.id   AF-A0A3M0CWU5-F1
#
_cell.length_a   1.000
_cell.length_b   1.000
_cell.length_c   1.000
_cell.angle_alpha   90.00
_cell.angle_beta   90.00
_cell.angle_gamma   90.00
#
_symmetry.space_group_name_H-M   'P 1'
#
loop_
_entity.id
_entity.type
_entity.pdbx_description
1 polymer ?
#
loop_
_entity_poly.entity_id
_entity_poly.type
_entity_poly.pdbx_seq_one_letter_code
_entity_poly.pdbx_strand_id
1 'polypeptide(L)'
;MANAGKDVLLKQGDGGTPTELFTAIAGFRSNTFEINGETVDVTNKDSGGWRMLLAGAGVTSITAGGSGTVEGDQAQKDLVSRAMDKSVHNYEMTVPGLGAFTGPFQVATFSDAGEFNGEATFDVSLESAGAVTFTPAA
;
A
#
# COMPACT_ATOMS: atom_id res chain seq x y z
N MET A 1 -5.21 19.71 10.24
CA MET A 1 -4.06 20.09 9.40
C MET A 1 -4.19 19.30 8.11
N ALA A 2 -4.52 19.97 7.00
CA ALA A 2 -4.58 19.30 5.70
C ALA A 2 -3.13 19.13 5.22
N ASN A 3 -2.64 17.89 5.17
CA ASN A 3 -1.38 17.61 4.51
C ASN A 3 -1.64 17.74 3.01
N ALA A 4 -1.36 18.93 2.47
CA ALA A 4 -1.20 19.12 1.04
C ALA A 4 -0.29 17.99 0.51
N GLY A 5 -0.71 17.33 -0.57
CA GLY A 5 -0.05 16.17 -1.17
C GLY A 5 1.43 16.43 -1.43
N LYS A 6 2.25 16.18 -0.41
CA LYS A 6 3.69 16.03 -0.53
C LYS A 6 3.89 14.61 -1.05
N ASP A 7 4.63 14.51 -2.15
CA ASP A 7 4.81 13.31 -2.97
C ASP A 7 4.92 12.05 -2.11
N VAL A 8 3.91 11.17 -2.18
CA VAL A 8 3.97 9.86 -1.53
C VAL A 8 4.88 8.99 -2.39
N LEU A 9 5.86 8.36 -1.76
CA LEU A 9 6.81 7.50 -2.47
C LEU A 9 6.42 6.05 -2.29
N LEU A 10 6.28 5.35 -3.41
CA LEU A 10 6.24 3.90 -3.43
C LEU A 10 7.66 3.38 -3.70
N LYS A 11 8.13 2.53 -2.79
CA LYS A 11 9.39 1.81 -2.94
C LYS A 11 9.17 0.32 -3.03
N GLN A 12 10.03 -0.34 -3.80
CA GLN A 12 10.03 -1.77 -4.02
C GLN A 12 11.25 -2.40 -3.35
N GLY A 13 11.01 -3.47 -2.59
CA GLY A 13 12.05 -4.31 -2.03
C GLY A 13 12.70 -5.21 -3.08
N ASP A 14 13.99 -5.48 -2.90
CA ASP A 14 14.78 -6.37 -3.77
C ASP A 14 14.70 -7.86 -3.35
N GLY A 15 13.94 -8.20 -2.30
CA GLY A 15 13.89 -9.56 -1.75
C GLY A 15 15.20 -10.02 -1.10
N GLY A 16 16.14 -9.10 -0.87
CA GLY A 16 17.46 -9.40 -0.29
C GLY A 16 17.38 -9.96 1.13
N THR A 17 18.29 -10.89 1.46
CA THR A 17 18.44 -11.47 2.81
C THR A 17 19.90 -11.32 3.25
N PRO A 18 20.20 -10.88 4.51
CA PRO A 18 19.31 -10.66 5.64
C PRO A 18 18.67 -9.26 5.69
N THR A 19 19.15 -8.33 4.87
CA THR A 19 18.62 -6.97 4.78
C THR A 19 18.14 -6.73 3.36
N GLU A 20 16.88 -6.35 3.25
CA GLU A 20 16.25 -5.97 1.99
C GLU A 20 16.45 -4.48 1.72
N LEU A 21 16.72 -4.13 0.47
CA LEU A 21 16.87 -2.74 0.03
C LEU A 21 15.61 -2.28 -0.69
N PHE A 22 15.08 -1.13 -0.26
CA PHE A 22 13.90 -0.51 -0.86
C PHE A 22 14.32 0.62 -1.81
N THR A 23 13.97 0.48 -3.09
CA THR A 23 14.25 1.48 -4.13
C THR A 23 12.96 2.19 -4.53
N ALA A 24 12.99 3.52 -4.63
CA ALA A 24 11.84 4.28 -5.12
C ALA A 24 11.53 3.86 -6.57
N ILE A 25 10.27 3.54 -6.81
CA ILE A 25 9.77 3.13 -8.12
C ILE A 25 8.68 4.06 -8.63
N ALA A 26 8.04 4.84 -7.76
CA ALA A 26 7.06 5.83 -8.16
C ALA A 26 6.86 6.94 -7.14
N GLY A 27 6.52 8.12 -7.66
CA GLY A 27 6.00 9.25 -6.90
C GLY A 27 4.51 9.45 -7.21
N PHE A 28 3.67 9.41 -6.18
CA PHE A 28 2.23 9.63 -6.30
C PHE A 28 1.86 11.09 -6.11
N ARG A 29 1.11 11.62 -7.07
CA ARG A 29 0.44 12.93 -6.99
C ARG A 29 -0.88 12.83 -6.23
N SER A 30 -1.56 11.70 -6.38
CA SER A 30 -2.74 11.31 -5.61
C SER A 30 -2.50 9.94 -5.01
N ASN A 31 -2.81 9.74 -3.74
CA ASN A 31 -2.64 8.46 -3.07
C ASN A 31 -3.92 8.09 -2.30
N THR A 32 -4.15 6.79 -2.19
CA THR A 32 -5.18 6.19 -1.36
C THR A 32 -4.52 5.17 -0.44
N PHE A 33 -4.97 5.15 0.81
CA PHE A 33 -4.56 4.15 1.77
C PHE A 33 -5.74 3.81 2.66
N GLU A 34 -6.08 2.52 2.69
CA GLU A 34 -7.23 2.02 3.42
C GLU A 34 -6.82 0.81 4.25
N ILE A 35 -7.17 0.84 5.53
CA ILE A 35 -7.04 -0.29 6.45
C ILE A 35 -8.44 -0.81 6.73
N ASN A 36 -8.71 -2.02 6.29
CA ASN A 36 -9.97 -2.71 6.49
C ASN A 36 -9.83 -3.73 7.61
N GLY A 37 -10.67 -3.62 8.64
CA GLY A 37 -10.67 -4.52 9.78
C GLY A 37 -12.01 -5.22 9.95
N GLU A 38 -12.02 -6.55 9.88
CA GLU A 38 -13.19 -7.34 10.28
C GLU A 38 -13.31 -7.36 11.80
N THR A 39 -14.48 -6.99 12.33
CA THR A 39 -14.74 -7.04 13.78
C THR A 39 -15.33 -8.38 14.19
N VAL A 40 -14.81 -8.99 15.25
CA VAL A 40 -15.40 -10.19 15.85
C VAL A 40 -16.27 -9.82 17.05
N ASP A 41 -17.55 -10.15 16.98
CA ASP A 41 -18.53 -9.95 18.05
C ASP A 41 -18.48 -11.09 19.06
N VAL A 42 -18.43 -10.75 20.35
CA VAL A 42 -18.40 -11.69 21.48
C VAL A 42 -19.47 -11.37 22.53
N THR A 43 -20.56 -10.74 22.11
CA THR A 43 -21.70 -10.37 22.95
C THR A 43 -22.34 -11.61 23.58
N ASN A 44 -22.60 -11.53 24.89
CA ASN A 44 -23.20 -12.60 25.67
C ASN A 44 -24.25 -12.06 26.65
N LYS A 45 -24.89 -12.95 27.43
CA LYS A 45 -25.96 -12.59 28.38
C LYS A 45 -25.53 -11.60 29.46
N ASP A 46 -24.25 -11.61 29.82
CA ASP A 46 -23.67 -10.74 30.86
C ASP A 46 -23.21 -9.39 30.30
N SER A 47 -23.31 -9.18 28.98
CA SER A 47 -22.86 -7.95 28.31
C SER A 47 -23.77 -6.74 28.58
N GLY A 48 -24.83 -6.89 29.37
CA GLY A 48 -25.69 -5.78 29.82
C GLY A 48 -26.40 -5.02 28.71
N GLY A 49 -26.63 -5.68 27.55
CA GLY A 49 -27.24 -5.07 26.37
C GLY A 49 -26.28 -4.30 25.46
N TRP A 50 -24.98 -4.27 25.76
CA TRP A 50 -23.95 -3.66 24.92
C TRP A 50 -23.28 -4.68 24.01
N ARG A 51 -22.90 -4.22 22.81
CA ARG A 51 -22.09 -5.01 21.89
C ARG A 51 -20.66 -5.13 22.45
N MET A 52 -20.16 -6.35 22.56
CA MET A 52 -18.78 -6.62 22.94
C MET A 52 -17.99 -7.08 21.72
N LEU A 53 -16.80 -6.49 21.49
CA LEU A 53 -15.91 -6.86 20.40
C LEU A 53 -14.62 -7.46 20.96
N LEU A 54 -14.11 -8.51 20.31
CA LEU A 54 -12.83 -9.11 20.66
C LEU A 54 -11.68 -8.34 20.01
N ALA A 55 -10.90 -7.63 20.83
CA ALA A 55 -9.76 -6.85 20.36
C ALA A 55 -8.70 -7.75 19.68
N GLY A 56 -8.22 -7.33 18.51
CA GLY A 56 -7.18 -8.03 17.76
C GLY A 56 -7.64 -9.32 17.05
N ALA A 57 -8.94 -9.65 17.11
CA ALA A 57 -9.52 -10.74 16.33
C ALA A 57 -10.10 -10.22 15.01
N GLY A 58 -10.22 -11.12 14.04
CA GLY A 58 -10.66 -10.82 12.68
C GLY A 58 -9.48 -10.63 11.73
N VAL A 59 -9.80 -10.50 10.44
CA VAL A 59 -8.80 -10.25 9.39
C VAL A 59 -8.61 -8.75 9.23
N THR A 60 -7.35 -8.33 9.13
CA THR A 60 -7.00 -6.97 8.70
C THR A 60 -6.39 -7.06 7.30
N SER A 61 -6.94 -6.29 6.37
CA SER A 61 -6.38 -6.11 5.04
C SER A 61 -6.06 -4.64 4.79
N ILE A 62 -5.06 -4.39 3.95
CA ILE A 62 -4.64 -3.06 3.57
C ILE A 62 -4.68 -2.94 2.05
N THR A 63 -5.30 -1.87 1.58
CA THR A 63 -5.23 -1.45 0.19
C THR A 63 -4.50 -0.13 0.12
N ALA A 64 -3.49 -0.05 -0.75
CA ALA A 64 -2.64 1.12 -0.91
C ALA A 64 -2.45 1.40 -2.39
N GLY A 65 -2.45 2.65 -2.81
CA GLY A 65 -2.30 2.94 -4.23
C GLY A 65 -2.25 4.41 -4.51
N GLY A 66 -2.24 4.73 -5.79
CA GLY A 66 -2.19 6.11 -6.23
C GLY A 66 -1.97 6.26 -7.71
N SER A 67 -2.03 7.52 -8.12
CA SER A 67 -1.76 7.96 -9.47
C SER A 67 -0.56 8.89 -9.50
N GLY A 68 0.30 8.74 -10.49
CA GLY A 68 1.53 9.53 -10.56
C GLY A 68 2.42 9.17 -11.73
N THR A 69 3.73 9.31 -11.51
CA THR A 69 4.78 9.05 -12.49
C THR A 69 5.73 7.96 -11.97
N VAL A 70 6.09 7.02 -12.84
CA VAL A 70 7.04 5.94 -12.50
C VAL A 70 8.46 6.48 -12.60
N GLU A 71 9.34 6.10 -11.66
CA GLU A 71 10.76 6.42 -11.71
C GLU A 71 11.49 5.43 -12.64
N GLY A 72 11.33 5.64 -13.95
CA GLY A 72 12.08 4.95 -15.01
C GLY A 72 11.41 3.70 -15.60
N ASP A 73 11.83 3.36 -16.82
CA ASP A 73 11.21 2.31 -17.64
C ASP A 73 11.27 0.91 -17.04
N GLN A 74 12.31 0.60 -16.25
CA GLN A 74 12.47 -0.74 -15.66
C GLN A 74 11.47 -0.96 -14.52
N ALA A 75 11.27 0.04 -13.66
CA ALA A 75 10.28 -0.02 -12.58
C ALA A 75 8.87 -0.24 -13.14
N GLN A 76 8.55 0.39 -14.27
CA GLN A 76 7.27 0.19 -14.94
C GLN A 76 7.11 -1.25 -15.44
N LYS A 77 8.12 -1.78 -16.13
CA LYS A 77 8.10 -3.18 -16.63
C LYS A 77 7.98 -4.18 -15.50
N ASP A 78 8.66 -3.93 -14.37
CA ASP A 78 8.59 -4.79 -13.19
C ASP A 78 7.18 -4.78 -12.59
N LEU A 79 6.56 -3.61 -12.45
CA LEU A 79 5.17 -3.49 -11.97
C LEU A 79 4.19 -4.24 -12.88
N VAL A 80 4.33 -4.10 -14.20
CA VAL A 80 3.49 -4.81 -15.18
C VAL A 80 3.66 -6.32 -15.05
N SER A 81 4.91 -6.82 -14.99
CA SER A 81 5.17 -8.26 -14.83
C SER A 81 4.56 -8.78 -13.53
N ARG A 82 4.74 -8.06 -12.41
CA ARG A 82 4.22 -8.46 -11.09
C ARG A 82 2.69 -8.46 -11.04
N ALA A 83 2.04 -7.51 -11.72
CA ALA A 83 0.59 -7.49 -11.86
C ALA A 83 0.07 -8.70 -12.66
N MET A 84 0.77 -9.07 -13.75
CA MET A 84 0.41 -10.25 -14.56
C MET A 84 0.62 -11.57 -13.81
N ASP A 85 1.75 -11.69 -13.12
CA ASP A 85 2.13 -12.91 -12.38
C ASP A 85 1.41 -13.04 -11.03
N LYS A 86 0.73 -11.97 -10.59
CA LYS A 86 0.13 -11.85 -9.24
C LYS A 86 1.13 -12.18 -8.13
N SER A 87 2.37 -11.76 -8.32
CA SER A 87 3.46 -12.13 -7.43
C SER A 87 3.53 -11.21 -6.22
N VAL A 88 3.73 -11.80 -5.04
CA VAL A 88 3.82 -11.08 -3.77
C VAL A 88 5.25 -10.62 -3.54
N HIS A 89 5.42 -9.32 -3.28
CA HIS A 89 6.71 -8.72 -3.01
C HIS A 89 6.60 -7.70 -1.88
N ASN A 90 7.72 -7.39 -1.24
CA ASN A 90 7.72 -6.35 -0.22
C ASN A 90 7.72 -4.97 -0.87
N TYR A 91 6.83 -4.12 -0.39
CA TYR A 91 6.73 -2.71 -0.75
C TYR A 91 6.80 -1.85 0.50
N GLU A 92 7.33 -0.65 0.33
CA GLU A 92 7.30 0.41 1.33
C GLU A 92 6.59 1.62 0.75
N MET A 93 5.48 2.04 1.34
CA MET A 93 4.81 3.28 1.00
C MET A 93 5.11 4.33 2.05
N THR A 94 5.81 5.40 1.67
CA THR A 94 6.18 6.50 2.56
C THR A 94 5.24 7.68 2.34
N VAL A 95 4.50 8.06 3.40
CA VAL A 95 3.59 9.21 3.41
C VAL A 95 4.22 10.34 4.22
N PRO A 96 4.59 11.48 3.60
CA PRO A 96 5.24 12.57 4.31
C PRO A 96 4.42 13.10 5.49
N GLY A 97 5.06 13.16 6.66
CA GLY A 97 4.44 13.61 7.91
C GLY A 97 3.57 12.56 8.62
N LEU A 98 3.30 11.40 8.01
CA LEU A 98 2.60 10.29 8.65
C LEU A 98 3.57 9.18 9.04
N GLY A 99 4.34 8.66 8.07
CA GLY A 99 5.23 7.53 8.29
C GLY A 99 5.34 6.61 7.07
N ALA A 100 5.88 5.42 7.29
CA ALA A 100 6.06 4.38 6.27
C ALA A 100 5.28 3.11 6.61
N PHE A 101 4.66 2.51 5.60
CA PHE A 101 4.03 1.20 5.68
C PHE A 101 4.85 0.21 4.87
N THR A 102 5.35 -0.83 5.52
CA THR A 102 6.26 -1.80 4.92
C THR A 102 5.73 -3.21 5.11
N GLY A 103 5.64 -3.98 4.03
CA GLY A 103 5.19 -5.37 4.09
C GLY A 103 4.99 -5.99 2.72
N PRO A 104 4.51 -7.25 2.68
CA PRO A 104 4.23 -7.95 1.45
C PRO A 104 2.90 -7.49 0.83
N PHE A 105 2.94 -7.07 -0.43
CA PHE A 105 1.77 -6.72 -1.22
C PHE A 105 1.80 -7.42 -2.59
N GLN A 106 0.62 -7.59 -3.17
CA GLN A 106 0.44 -7.91 -4.58
C GLN A 106 -0.04 -6.67 -5.34
N VAL A 107 0.33 -6.52 -6.61
CA VAL A 107 -0.25 -5.50 -7.48
C VAL A 107 -1.64 -5.97 -7.92
N ALA A 108 -2.68 -5.37 -7.33
CA ALA A 108 -4.07 -5.71 -7.60
C ALA A 108 -4.56 -5.12 -8.93
N THR A 109 -4.19 -3.87 -9.22
CA THR A 109 -4.49 -3.21 -10.48
C THR A 109 -3.31 -2.37 -10.94
N PHE A 110 -3.08 -2.33 -12.25
CA PHE A 110 -2.14 -1.42 -12.90
C PHE A 110 -2.77 -0.90 -14.19
N SER A 111 -2.78 0.40 -14.39
CA SER A 111 -3.16 1.04 -15.64
C SER A 111 -2.18 2.14 -16.01
N ASP A 112 -1.86 2.21 -17.28
CA ASP A 112 -0.98 3.23 -17.85
C ASP A 112 -1.77 4.04 -18.87
N ALA A 113 -1.75 5.36 -18.73
CA ALA A 113 -2.47 6.30 -19.58
C ALA A 113 -1.51 7.41 -20.04
N GLY A 114 -1.24 7.44 -21.34
CA GLY A 114 -0.47 8.51 -21.98
C GLY A 114 -1.38 9.44 -22.78
N GLU A 115 -1.35 10.74 -22.48
CA GLU A 115 -1.90 11.76 -23.39
C GLU A 115 -0.85 12.15 -24.42
N PHE A 116 -1.25 12.32 -25.68
CA PHE A 116 -0.35 12.70 -26.79
C PHE A 116 0.40 14.03 -26.54
N ASN A 117 -0.15 14.92 -25.70
CA ASN A 117 0.44 16.21 -25.29
C ASN A 117 0.62 16.34 -23.78
N GLY A 118 0.48 15.25 -23.02
CA GLY A 118 0.51 15.23 -21.56
C GLY A 118 1.62 14.34 -21.02
N GLU A 119 1.89 14.45 -19.73
CA GLU A 119 2.81 13.55 -19.03
C GLU A 119 2.14 12.18 -18.88
N ALA A 120 2.87 11.09 -19.16
CA ALA A 120 2.34 9.74 -18.96
C ALA A 120 2.02 9.54 -17.48
N THR A 121 0.76 9.23 -17.19
CA THR A 121 0.29 8.95 -15.84
C THR A 121 -0.01 7.47 -15.71
N PHE A 122 0.42 6.89 -14.60
CA PHE A 122 0.04 5.53 -14.26
C PHE A 122 -0.79 5.55 -12.97
N ASP A 123 -1.65 4.54 -12.83
CA ASP A 123 -2.43 4.24 -11.64
C ASP A 123 -2.10 2.82 -11.19
N VAL A 124 -1.85 2.65 -9.89
CA VAL A 124 -1.59 1.35 -9.28
C VAL A 124 -2.38 1.17 -7.99
N SER A 125 -2.86 -0.05 -7.76
CA SER A 125 -3.41 -0.49 -6.49
C SER A 125 -2.68 -1.74 -6.01
N LEU A 126 -2.32 -1.74 -4.74
CA LEU A 126 -1.64 -2.79 -4.01
C LEU A 126 -2.59 -3.34 -2.94
N GLU A 127 -2.56 -4.65 -2.76
CA GLU A 127 -3.32 -5.34 -1.73
C GLU A 127 -2.38 -6.14 -0.84
N SER A 128 -2.54 -6.03 0.48
CA SER A 128 -1.69 -6.71 1.45
C SER A 128 -1.81 -8.22 1.31
N ALA A 129 -0.68 -8.90 1.23
CA ALA A 129 -0.58 -10.35 1.16
C ALA A 129 0.13 -10.94 2.39
N GLY A 130 0.18 -10.19 3.49
CA GLY A 130 0.78 -10.60 4.75
C GLY A 130 0.91 -9.44 5.74
N ALA A 131 1.75 -9.62 6.77
CA ALA A 131 1.88 -8.65 7.86
C ALA A 131 2.54 -7.34 7.38
N VAL A 132 1.87 -6.21 7.63
CA VAL A 132 2.37 -4.87 7.31
C VAL A 132 2.75 -4.15 8.60
N THR A 133 3.94 -3.55 8.60
CA THR A 133 4.47 -2.76 9.70
C THR A 133 4.30 -1.28 9.40
N PHE A 134 3.83 -0.51 10.39
CA PHE A 134 3.79 0.95 10.33
C PHE A 134 4.91 1.56 11.17
N THR A 135 5.74 2.40 10.55
CA THR A 135 6.77 3.19 11.20
C THR A 135 6.39 4.67 11.15
N PRO A 136 6.01 5.31 12.26
CA PRO A 136 5.60 6.71 12.26
C PRO A 136 6.76 7.65 11.90
N ALA A 137 6.43 8.77 11.26
CA ALA A 137 7.39 9.86 11.07
C ALA A 137 7.79 10.48 12.43
N ALA A 138 9.03 10.94 12.53
CA ALA A 138 9.59 11.56 13.73
C ALA A 138 8.98 12.95 14.03
#